data_AF-A0A915HN79-F1
#
_entry.id   AF-A0A915HN79-F1
#
_cell.length_a   1.000
_cell.length_b   1.000
_cell.length_c   1.000
_cell.angle_alpha   90.00
_cell.angle_beta   90.00
_cell.angle_gamma   90.00
#
_symmetry.space_group_name_H-M   'P 1'
#
loop_
_entity.id
_entity.type
_entity.pdbx_description
1 polymer ?
#
loop_
_entity_poly.entity_id
_entity_poly.type
_entity_poly.pdbx_seq_one_letter_code
_entity_poly.pdbx_strand_id
1 'polypeptide(L)'
;MIFFVTDAPDRQLISKTDGHVIVTQCPPTHNRRALCCKMAAELDAYLRSDKSWFCHFDDDNYVNVPKLMQTLSKFDSKRDFYLGKTSTNRPIDLLYKENGITEKISFRFATGGAGFCLSRSLALRMAPLAGYGKLIDIGEKIRLPDDVTVGFIIGICKFGMDNVT
;
A
#
# COMPACT_ATOMS: atom_id res chain seq x y z
N MET A 1 3.35 4.31 15.79
CA MET A 1 3.02 2.91 16.13
C MET A 1 3.52 2.06 14.98
N ILE A 2 4.19 0.95 15.27
CA ILE A 2 4.82 0.07 14.28
C ILE A 2 4.19 -1.31 14.48
N PHE A 3 3.71 -1.93 13.40
CA PHE A 3 3.21 -3.31 13.42
C PHE A 3 4.06 -4.18 12.50
N PHE A 4 4.22 -5.43 12.88
CA PHE A 4 4.87 -6.45 12.07
C PHE A 4 3.81 -7.38 11.49
N VAL A 5 3.78 -7.53 10.17
CA VAL A 5 2.83 -8.42 9.48
C VAL A 5 3.56 -9.69 9.08
N THR A 6 3.02 -10.84 9.48
CA THR A 6 3.65 -12.14 9.27
C THR A 6 2.63 -13.20 8.89
N ASP A 7 3.10 -14.36 8.42
CA ASP A 7 2.28 -15.53 8.06
C ASP A 7 2.28 -16.63 9.12
N ALA A 8 3.02 -16.45 10.22
CA ALA A 8 3.09 -17.41 11.32
C ALA A 8 3.19 -16.71 12.69
N PRO A 9 2.63 -17.32 13.75
CA PRO A 9 2.79 -16.79 15.10
C PRO A 9 4.23 -16.95 15.58
N ASP A 10 4.79 -15.88 16.16
CA ASP A 10 6.10 -15.87 16.79
C ASP A 10 6.02 -15.27 18.20
N ARG A 11 6.21 -16.10 19.23
CA ARG A 11 6.11 -15.68 20.64
C ARG A 11 7.16 -14.65 21.01
N GLN A 12 8.36 -14.74 20.46
CA GLN A 12 9.43 -13.82 20.75
C GLN A 12 9.16 -12.46 20.12
N LEU A 13 8.69 -12.44 18.87
CA LEU A 13 8.30 -11.22 18.17
C LEU A 13 7.14 -10.53 18.91
N ILE A 14 6.10 -11.28 19.28
CA ILE A 14 4.94 -10.77 20.04
C ILE A 14 5.41 -10.13 21.35
N SER A 15 6.28 -10.81 22.11
CA SER A 15 6.80 -10.27 23.37
C SER A 15 7.66 -9.02 23.19
N LYS A 16 8.51 -8.97 22.16
CA LYS A 16 9.41 -7.84 21.90
C LYS A 16 8.69 -6.60 21.36
N THR A 17 7.53 -6.79 20.76
CA THR A 17 6.79 -5.72 20.07
C THR A 17 5.54 -5.30 20.83
N ASP A 18 5.36 -5.76 22.07
CA ASP A 18 4.19 -5.48 22.91
C ASP A 18 2.87 -5.86 22.20
N GLY A 19 2.87 -7.01 21.52
CA GLY A 19 1.71 -7.50 20.78
C GLY A 19 1.41 -6.77 19.47
N HIS A 20 2.27 -5.85 18.99
CA HIS A 20 2.12 -5.21 17.67
C HIS A 20 2.52 -6.15 16.51
N VAL A 21 1.88 -7.33 16.46
CA VAL A 21 2.06 -8.34 15.41
C VAL A 21 0.71 -8.69 14.81
N ILE A 22 0.64 -8.71 13.49
CA ILE A 22 -0.53 -9.14 12.73
C ILE A 22 -0.17 -10.46 12.06
N VAL A 23 -0.66 -11.57 12.62
CA VAL A 23 -0.51 -12.90 12.03
C VAL A 23 -1.63 -13.09 11.01
N THR A 24 -1.24 -13.21 9.74
CA THR A 24 -2.15 -13.37 8.60
C THR A 24 -2.35 -14.85 8.26
N GLN A 25 -3.37 -15.15 7.47
CA GLN A 25 -3.54 -16.46 6.81
C GLN A 25 -2.98 -16.45 5.37
N CYS A 26 -2.09 -15.50 5.06
CA CYS A 26 -1.48 -15.39 3.75
C CYS A 26 -0.47 -16.54 3.53
N PRO A 27 -0.24 -16.98 2.29
CA PRO A 27 0.76 -18.01 2.02
C PRO A 27 2.18 -17.59 2.49
N PRO A 28 3.00 -18.52 3.02
CA PRO A 28 4.34 -18.21 3.55
C PRO A 28 5.42 -18.07 2.46
N THR A 29 5.02 -17.65 1.26
CA THR A 29 5.90 -17.56 0.09
C THR A 29 6.15 -16.11 -0.28
N HIS A 30 7.17 -15.86 -1.11
CA HIS A 30 7.46 -14.54 -1.69
C HIS A 30 6.86 -14.38 -3.10
N ASN A 31 5.79 -15.12 -3.42
CA ASN A 31 5.11 -14.91 -4.69
C ASN A 31 4.20 -13.68 -4.65
N ARG A 32 3.87 -13.14 -5.82
CA ARG A 32 3.03 -11.94 -5.97
C ARG A 32 1.77 -11.97 -5.11
N ARG A 33 1.02 -13.09 -5.14
CA ARG A 33 -0.25 -13.22 -4.41
C ARG A 33 -0.05 -13.15 -2.90
N ALA A 34 1.00 -13.79 -2.39
CA ALA A 34 1.34 -13.77 -0.98
C ALA A 34 1.74 -12.37 -0.50
N LEU A 35 2.54 -11.64 -1.30
CA LEU A 35 2.93 -10.26 -1.00
C LEU A 35 1.72 -9.32 -1.04
N CYS A 36 0.87 -9.41 -2.07
CA CYS A 36 -0.39 -8.65 -2.14
C CYS A 36 -1.30 -8.94 -0.94
N CYS A 37 -1.34 -10.19 -0.46
CA CYS A 37 -2.12 -10.56 0.72
C CYS A 37 -1.61 -9.89 2.00
N LYS A 38 -0.29 -9.86 2.21
CA LYS A 38 0.32 -9.17 3.37
C LYS A 38 0.15 -7.66 3.29
N MET A 39 0.37 -7.07 2.10
CA MET A 39 0.12 -5.65 1.84
C MET A 39 -1.35 -5.26 2.07
N ALA A 40 -2.31 -6.12 1.68
CA ALA A 40 -3.72 -5.90 1.98
C ALA A 40 -4.00 -5.91 3.50
N ALA A 41 -3.39 -6.85 4.24
CA ALA A 41 -3.54 -6.91 5.69
C ALA A 41 -2.96 -5.67 6.39
N GLU A 42 -1.81 -5.16 5.93
CA GLU A 42 -1.22 -3.89 6.39
C GLU A 42 -2.17 -2.72 6.17
N LEU A 43 -2.67 -2.56 4.94
CA LEU A 43 -3.58 -1.49 4.58
C LEU A 43 -4.89 -1.56 5.38
N ASP A 44 -5.46 -2.76 5.54
CA ASP A 44 -6.70 -2.96 6.29
C ASP A 44 -6.55 -2.65 7.77
N ALA A 45 -5.41 -3.04 8.37
CA ALA A 45 -5.09 -2.69 9.74
C ALA A 45 -4.98 -1.17 9.91
N TYR A 46 -4.33 -0.50 8.95
CA TYR A 46 -4.25 0.95 8.94
C TYR A 46 -5.61 1.63 8.72
N LEU A 47 -6.44 1.15 7.80
CA LEU A 47 -7.76 1.72 7.52
C LEU A 47 -8.67 1.68 8.76
N ARG A 48 -8.60 0.60 9.55
CA ARG A 48 -9.28 0.48 10.85
C ARG A 48 -8.71 1.38 11.95
N SER A 49 -7.47 1.83 11.81
CA SER A 49 -6.85 2.78 12.73
C SER A 49 -7.34 4.22 12.48
N ASP A 50 -7.06 5.10 13.44
CA ASP A 50 -7.31 6.55 13.37
C ASP A 50 -6.06 7.34 12.93
N LYS A 51 -5.02 6.67 12.42
CA LYS A 51 -3.73 7.31 12.13
C LYS A 51 -3.76 8.12 10.84
N SER A 52 -3.00 9.22 10.84
CA SER A 52 -2.93 10.16 9.72
C SER A 52 -2.09 9.68 8.54
N TRP A 53 -1.18 8.73 8.78
CA TRP A 53 -0.22 8.26 7.79
C TRP A 53 -0.07 6.75 7.88
N PHE A 54 -0.11 6.10 6.72
CA PHE A 54 0.36 4.74 6.51
C PHE A 54 1.77 4.82 5.94
N CYS A 55 2.69 3.99 6.43
CA CYS A 55 3.98 3.79 5.78
C CYS A 55 4.33 2.31 5.78
N HIS A 56 4.75 1.81 4.63
CA HIS A 56 5.19 0.44 4.41
C HIS A 56 6.71 0.40 4.29
N PHE A 57 7.32 -0.65 4.84
CA PHE A 57 8.76 -0.93 4.79
C PHE A 57 8.98 -2.45 4.83
N ASP A 58 9.99 -2.93 4.12
CA ASP A 58 10.44 -4.33 4.18
C ASP A 58 11.24 -4.62 5.46
N ASP A 59 11.44 -5.89 5.78
CA ASP A 59 12.16 -6.33 6.99
C ASP A 59 13.68 -6.09 6.94
N ASP A 60 14.21 -5.79 5.75
CA ASP A 60 15.60 -5.39 5.52
C ASP A 60 15.81 -3.85 5.49
N ASN A 61 14.74 -3.07 5.74
CA ASN A 61 14.81 -1.61 5.72
C ASN A 61 15.25 -1.02 7.08
N TYR A 62 16.18 -0.07 7.05
CA TYR A 62 16.46 0.81 8.19
C TYR A 62 15.62 2.09 8.10
N VAL A 63 14.84 2.37 9.14
CA VAL A 63 13.95 3.55 9.19
C VAL A 63 14.41 4.55 10.25
N ASN A 64 14.83 5.74 9.80
CA ASN A 64 15.04 6.88 10.69
C ASN A 64 13.69 7.54 11.03
N VAL A 65 13.05 7.07 12.11
CA VAL A 65 11.70 7.50 12.51
C VAL A 65 11.62 9.03 12.78
N PRO A 66 12.55 9.67 13.52
CA PRO A 66 12.50 11.12 13.69
C PRO A 66 12.51 11.90 12.37
N LYS A 67 13.35 11.48 11.41
CA LYS A 67 13.43 12.14 10.11
C LYS A 67 12.19 11.89 9.26
N LEU A 68 11.62 10.70 9.33
CA LEU A 68 10.34 10.37 8.70
C LEU A 68 9.24 11.30 9.21
N MET A 69 9.08 11.42 10.54
CA MET A 69 8.07 12.29 11.15
C MET A 69 8.24 13.75 10.76
N GLN A 70 9.47 14.28 10.76
CA GLN A 70 9.78 15.64 10.28
C GLN A 70 9.42 15.84 8.81
N THR A 71 9.50 14.80 7.99
CA THR A 71 9.18 14.86 6.57
C THR A 71 7.67 14.86 6.38
N LEU A 72 6.95 13.94 7.04
CA LEU A 72 5.49 13.83 6.97
C LEU A 72 4.78 15.07 7.51
N SER A 73 5.34 15.75 8.53
CA SER A 73 4.77 16.98 9.09
C SER A 73 4.69 18.16 8.12
N LYS A 74 5.35 18.08 6.96
CA LYS A 74 5.30 19.10 5.90
C LYS A 74 4.08 18.97 5.00
N PHE A 75 3.32 17.88 5.13
CA PHE A 75 2.17 17.55 4.28
C PHE A 75 0.89 17.45 5.11
N ASP A 76 -0.21 17.95 4.57
CA ASP A 76 -1.53 17.78 5.17
C ASP A 76 -2.09 16.39 4.85
N SER A 77 -2.25 15.54 5.87
CA SER A 77 -2.78 14.18 5.71
C SER A 77 -4.24 14.11 5.25
N LYS A 78 -4.97 15.24 5.29
CA LYS A 78 -6.33 15.38 4.73
C LYS A 78 -6.34 15.62 3.23
N ARG A 79 -5.18 15.76 2.60
CA ARG A 79 -5.01 15.82 1.14
C ARG A 79 -4.32 14.55 0.64
N ASP A 80 -4.47 14.29 -0.65
CA ASP A 80 -3.99 13.04 -1.25
C ASP A 80 -2.48 13.10 -1.54
N PHE A 81 -1.70 12.41 -0.72
CA PHE A 81 -0.25 12.26 -0.89
C PHE A 81 0.17 10.79 -0.94
N TYR A 82 0.98 10.48 -1.96
CA TYR A 82 1.74 9.24 -2.10
C TYR A 82 3.22 9.60 -2.16
N LEU A 83 3.96 9.26 -1.11
CA LEU A 83 5.35 9.65 -0.92
C LEU A 83 6.24 8.42 -0.96
N GLY A 84 7.28 8.44 -1.78
CA GLY A 84 8.23 7.34 -1.90
C GLY A 84 9.17 7.54 -3.08
N LYS A 85 10.16 6.66 -3.20
CA LYS A 85 11.10 6.68 -4.33
C LYS A 85 10.42 6.09 -5.56
N THR A 86 10.20 6.89 -6.60
CA THR A 86 9.64 6.40 -7.86
C THR A 86 10.56 5.38 -8.53
N SER A 87 10.04 4.21 -8.89
CA SER A 87 10.86 3.12 -9.44
C SER A 87 11.19 3.28 -10.93
N THR A 88 10.44 4.11 -11.65
CA THR A 88 10.57 4.27 -13.11
C THR A 88 10.68 5.74 -13.51
N ASN A 89 11.53 6.00 -14.52
CA ASN A 89 11.65 7.35 -15.10
C ASN A 89 10.35 7.78 -15.80
N ARG A 90 9.62 6.83 -16.39
CA ARG A 90 8.34 7.06 -17.10
C ARG A 90 7.20 6.31 -16.43
N PRO A 91 5.95 6.82 -16.51
CA PRO A 91 4.78 6.08 -16.07
C PRO A 91 4.66 4.72 -16.77
N ILE A 92 4.01 3.76 -16.11
CA ILE A 92 3.57 2.50 -16.69
C ILE A 92 2.18 2.72 -17.26
N ASP A 93 1.97 2.25 -18.49
CA ASP A 93 0.67 2.22 -19.13
C ASP A 93 0.10 0.80 -19.08
N LEU A 94 -1.09 0.62 -18.51
CA LEU A 94 -1.78 -0.66 -18.43
C LEU A 94 -3.21 -0.55 -18.96
N LEU A 95 -3.59 -1.46 -19.85
CA LEU A 95 -4.98 -1.59 -20.29
C LEU A 95 -5.76 -2.39 -19.24
N TYR A 96 -6.73 -1.74 -18.61
CA TYR A 96 -7.54 -2.32 -17.56
C TYR A 96 -8.97 -2.47 -18.04
N LYS A 97 -9.54 -3.67 -17.87
CA LYS A 97 -10.92 -3.96 -18.26
C LYS A 97 -11.78 -4.18 -17.02
N GLU A 98 -12.83 -3.38 -16.88
CA GLU A 98 -13.82 -3.44 -15.79
C GLU A 98 -15.21 -3.29 -16.38
N ASN A 99 -16.15 -4.18 -16.05
CA ASN A 99 -17.55 -4.11 -16.51
C ASN A 99 -17.71 -3.95 -18.04
N GLY A 100 -16.81 -4.56 -18.81
CA GLY A 100 -16.82 -4.49 -20.28
C GLY A 100 -16.15 -3.25 -20.87
N ILE A 101 -15.82 -2.25 -20.05
CA ILE A 101 -15.11 -1.02 -20.46
C ILE A 101 -13.61 -1.28 -20.33
N THR A 102 -12.86 -0.95 -21.38
CA THR A 102 -11.39 -1.02 -21.37
C THR A 102 -10.84 0.40 -21.30
N GLU A 103 -10.04 0.68 -20.27
CA GLU A 103 -9.41 1.97 -20.06
C GLU A 103 -7.89 1.82 -20.03
N LYS A 104 -7.17 2.84 -20.51
CA LYS A 104 -5.72 2.91 -20.40
C LYS A 104 -5.36 3.70 -19.15
N ILE A 105 -4.82 3.02 -18.14
CA ILE A 105 -4.37 3.64 -16.89
C ILE A 105 -2.86 3.90 -16.99
N SER A 106 -2.46 5.17 -16.87
CA SER A 106 -1.06 5.59 -16.81
C SER A 106 -0.70 5.97 -15.37
N PHE A 107 0.27 5.30 -14.77
CA PHE A 107 0.57 5.48 -13.35
C PHE A 107 2.06 5.34 -13.01
N ARG A 108 2.44 5.85 -11.84
CA ARG A 108 3.75 5.64 -11.23
C ARG A 108 3.57 4.91 -9.91
N PHE A 109 4.60 4.19 -9.50
CA PHE A 109 4.64 3.50 -8.21
C PHE A 109 5.95 3.83 -7.49
N ALA A 110 5.88 3.82 -6.16
CA ALA A 110 7.04 3.86 -5.30
C ALA A 110 7.55 2.43 -5.09
N THR A 111 8.88 2.23 -5.14
CA THR A 111 9.50 0.93 -4.90
C THR A 111 9.25 0.47 -3.46
N GLY A 112 8.68 -0.73 -3.27
CA GLY A 112 8.37 -1.30 -1.95
C GLY A 112 9.55 -1.29 -0.99
N GLY A 113 10.68 -1.89 -1.39
CA GLY A 113 11.90 -1.96 -0.58
C GLY A 113 12.67 -0.64 -0.40
N ALA A 114 12.17 0.49 -0.90
CA ALA A 114 12.66 1.82 -0.51
C ALA A 114 11.77 2.49 0.56
N GLY A 115 10.66 1.83 0.92
CA GLY A 115 9.57 2.35 1.71
C GLY A 115 8.72 3.38 0.97
N PHE A 116 7.44 3.44 1.36
CA PHE A 116 6.52 4.47 0.89
C PHE A 116 5.49 4.82 1.96
N CYS A 117 4.87 6.00 1.84
CA CYS A 117 3.82 6.46 2.73
C CYS A 117 2.60 6.97 1.96
N LEU A 118 1.42 6.75 2.55
CA LEU A 118 0.13 7.22 2.08
C LEU A 118 -0.51 8.13 3.15
N SER A 119 -1.00 9.29 2.73
CA SER A 119 -1.86 10.13 3.55
C SER A 119 -3.19 9.43 3.88
N ARG A 120 -3.83 9.79 4.99
CA ARG A 120 -5.17 9.28 5.34
C ARG A 120 -6.21 9.51 4.26
N SER A 121 -6.27 10.70 3.66
CA SER A 121 -7.21 11.00 2.58
C SER A 121 -7.05 10.04 1.40
N LEU A 122 -5.81 9.87 0.91
CA LEU A 122 -5.54 8.97 -0.21
C LEU A 122 -5.91 7.52 0.10
N ALA A 123 -5.54 7.01 1.27
CA ALA A 123 -5.84 5.64 1.64
C ALA A 123 -7.36 5.38 1.75
N LEU A 124 -8.13 6.34 2.27
CA LEU A 124 -9.60 6.26 2.29
C LEU A 124 -10.18 6.27 0.86
N ARG A 125 -9.60 7.05 -0.06
CA ARG A 125 -9.97 7.03 -1.48
C ARG A 125 -9.67 5.69 -2.14
N MET A 126 -8.58 5.03 -1.75
CA MET A 126 -8.21 3.70 -2.23
C MET A 126 -9.10 2.59 -1.65
N ALA A 127 -9.70 2.78 -0.47
CA ALA A 127 -10.41 1.74 0.28
C ALA A 127 -11.50 1.00 -0.51
N PRO A 128 -12.32 1.63 -1.39
CA PRO A 128 -13.29 0.90 -2.21
C PRO A 128 -12.68 -0.16 -3.14
N LEU A 129 -11.44 0.04 -3.58
CA LEU A 129 -10.70 -0.82 -4.52
C LEU A 129 -9.66 -1.71 -3.83
N ALA A 130 -9.10 -1.27 -2.70
CA ALA A 130 -7.96 -1.92 -2.05
C ALA A 130 -8.30 -2.52 -0.69
N GLY A 131 -9.26 -1.94 0.03
CA GLY A 131 -9.58 -2.34 1.40
C GLY A 131 -10.35 -3.65 1.46
N TYR A 132 -10.35 -4.26 2.64
CA TYR A 132 -11.00 -5.54 2.96
C TYR A 132 -10.51 -6.67 2.04
N GLY A 133 -9.20 -6.77 1.83
CA GLY A 133 -8.59 -7.80 1.00
C GLY A 133 -8.66 -7.57 -0.52
N LYS A 134 -9.39 -6.56 -1.02
CA LYS A 134 -9.59 -6.33 -2.47
C LYS A 134 -8.29 -6.02 -3.24
N LEU A 135 -7.25 -5.53 -2.55
CA LEU A 135 -5.93 -5.34 -3.16
C LEU A 135 -5.40 -6.66 -3.75
N ILE A 136 -5.70 -7.80 -3.13
CA ILE A 136 -5.32 -9.13 -3.62
C ILE A 136 -5.93 -9.41 -4.99
N ASP A 137 -7.22 -9.11 -5.15
CA ASP A 137 -7.97 -9.34 -6.39
C ASP A 137 -7.42 -8.50 -7.53
N ILE A 138 -7.11 -7.22 -7.26
CA ILE A 138 -6.49 -6.33 -8.25
C ILE A 138 -5.10 -6.83 -8.64
N GLY A 139 -4.26 -7.20 -7.66
CA GLY A 139 -2.91 -7.72 -7.91
C GLY A 139 -2.92 -8.99 -8.76
N GLU A 140 -3.87 -9.90 -8.52
CA GLU A 140 -4.05 -11.11 -9.33
C GLU A 140 -4.59 -10.80 -10.73
N LYS A 141 -5.49 -9.81 -10.85
CA LYS A 141 -6.05 -9.37 -12.13
C LYS A 141 -4.99 -8.74 -13.05
N ILE A 142 -4.17 -7.83 -12.52
CA ILE A 142 -3.13 -7.15 -13.31
C ILE A 142 -1.81 -7.93 -13.38
N ARG A 143 -1.63 -8.94 -12.52
CA ARG A 143 -0.47 -9.82 -12.44
C ARG A 143 0.86 -9.11 -12.14
N LEU A 144 0.82 -7.97 -11.46
CA LEU A 144 1.99 -7.17 -11.09
C LEU A 144 2.30 -7.27 -9.58
N PRO A 145 3.55 -7.01 -9.16
CA PRO A 145 3.93 -6.95 -7.74
C PRO A 145 3.02 -6.04 -6.90
N ASP A 146 3.05 -6.22 -5.58
CA ASP A 146 2.22 -5.53 -4.61
C ASP A 146 2.45 -4.01 -4.59
N ASP A 147 3.71 -3.55 -4.67
CA ASP A 147 4.05 -2.13 -4.76
C ASP A 147 3.54 -1.49 -6.07
N VAL A 148 3.67 -2.19 -7.19
CA VAL A 148 3.10 -1.80 -8.49
C VAL A 148 1.56 -1.79 -8.43
N THR A 149 0.96 -2.75 -7.73
CA THR A 149 -0.50 -2.83 -7.53
C THR A 149 -1.03 -1.64 -6.73
N VAL A 150 -0.33 -1.23 -5.66
CA VAL A 150 -0.64 0.00 -4.91
C VAL A 150 -0.58 1.23 -5.83
N GLY A 151 0.49 1.37 -6.62
CA GLY A 151 0.62 2.47 -7.58
C GLY A 151 -0.48 2.47 -8.66
N PHE A 152 -0.87 1.30 -9.13
CA PHE A 152 -1.95 1.13 -10.11
C PHE A 152 -3.30 1.58 -9.55
N ILE A 153 -3.65 1.15 -8.33
CA ILE A 153 -4.88 1.56 -7.65
C ILE A 153 -4.91 3.07 -7.47
N ILE A 154 -3.79 3.68 -7.06
CA ILE A 154 -3.68 5.14 -6.94
C ILE A 154 -3.87 5.82 -8.31
N GLY A 155 -3.36 5.22 -9.39
CA GLY A 155 -3.59 5.68 -10.76
C GLY A 155 -5.07 5.73 -11.12
N ILE A 156 -5.83 4.66 -10.81
CA ILE A 156 -7.29 4.64 -11.00
C ILE A 156 -7.96 5.73 -10.18
N CYS A 157 -7.62 5.85 -8.90
CA CYS A 157 -8.21 6.83 -7.98
C CYS A 157 -7.99 8.29 -8.43
N LYS A 158 -6.91 8.57 -9.16
CA LYS A 158 -6.62 9.89 -9.74
C LYS A 158 -7.37 10.12 -11.06
N PHE A 159 -7.51 9.11 -11.91
CA PHE A 159 -8.27 9.20 -13.16
C PHE A 159 -9.75 9.48 -12.92
N GLY A 160 -10.32 8.98 -11.81
CA GLY A 160 -11.69 9.27 -11.40
C GLY A 160 -11.99 10.75 -11.03
N MET A 161 -10.99 11.65 -11.06
CA MET A 161 -11.16 13.08 -10.77
C MET A 161 -11.18 13.99 -12.00
N ASP A 162 -10.80 13.52 -13.20
CA ASP A 162 -10.87 14.35 -14.40
C ASP A 162 -12.33 14.49 -14.94
N ASN A 163 -13.29 13.79 -14.31
CA ASN A 163 -14.72 13.82 -14.66
C ASN A 163 -15.64 14.47 -13.62
N VAL A 164 -15.08 15.16 -12.60
CA VAL A 164 -15.90 15.98 -11.68
C VAL A 164 -15.36 17.40 -11.72
N THR A 165 -16.00 18.19 -12.59
CA THR A 165 -15.90 19.65 -12.65
C THR A 165 -16.66 20.29 -11.50
#